data_AF-Q3U0U2-F1
#
_entry.id   AF-Q3U0U2-F1
#
_cell.length_a   1.000
_cell.length_b   1.000
_cell.length_c   1.000
_cell.angle_alpha   90.00
_cell.angle_beta   90.00
_cell.angle_gamma   90.00
#
_symmetry.space_group_name_H-M   'P 1'
#
loop_
_entity.id
_entity.type
_entity.pdbx_description
1 polymer ?
#
loop_
_entity_poly.entity_id
_entity_poly.type
_entity_poly.pdbx_seq_one_letter_code
_entity_poly.pdbx_strand_id
1 'polypeptide(L)'
;MVYTVQKFSNEDNSYSVDISEVADLHVISYEVERDLNPLILSNCQYQVQQGGETSQEFDLEKIQRQISSRFLQGKPRLTLKGIPTLVYRRDWNYEHLFMDIKNKMAQSSLPNLAISTISGQLQSYSDACEALSIIEITLGFLSTAGGDPGMDLNVYIEEVLRMCDQTAQVLKAFSRCQLRHIIALWQFLSAHKSEQRLRLNKELFREIDVQYKEELSTQHQRLLGTFLNEAGLDAFLLELHEMIVLKLKGPRAANSFNPNWSLKDTLVSYMETKDSDILSEVESQFPEEILMSSCISVWKIAATRKWDRQSR
;
A
#
# COMPACT_ATOMS: atom_id res chain seq x y z
N MET A 1 2.87 2.25 -20.18
CA MET A 1 2.80 2.37 -21.66
C MET A 1 1.55 3.11 -22.19
N VAL A 2 0.58 3.53 -21.35
CA VAL A 2 -0.65 4.22 -21.82
C VAL A 2 -0.48 5.75 -22.00
N TYR A 3 0.67 6.32 -21.63
CA TYR A 3 0.90 7.79 -21.67
C TYR A 3 1.92 8.25 -22.71
N THR A 4 2.47 7.38 -23.56
CA THR A 4 3.58 7.74 -24.46
C THR A 4 3.15 8.26 -25.83
N VAL A 5 1.87 8.17 -26.20
CA VAL A 5 1.37 8.58 -27.52
C VAL A 5 1.41 10.11 -27.72
N GLN A 6 1.24 10.87 -26.62
CA GLN A 6 1.25 12.34 -26.66
C GLN A 6 2.63 12.92 -27.02
N LYS A 7 3.73 12.19 -26.78
CA LYS A 7 5.08 12.70 -27.05
C LYS A 7 5.45 12.64 -28.55
N PHE A 8 4.67 11.90 -29.35
CA PHE A 8 5.03 11.57 -30.74
C PHE A 8 4.01 12.02 -31.79
N SER A 9 2.83 12.48 -31.36
CA SER A 9 1.84 13.12 -32.24
C SER A 9 1.80 14.60 -31.89
N ASN A 10 2.51 15.44 -32.67
CA ASN A 10 2.42 16.90 -32.58
C ASN A 10 1.09 17.45 -33.13
N GLU A 11 -0.01 16.68 -33.07
CA GLU A 11 -1.32 17.07 -33.58
C GLU A 11 -2.26 17.45 -32.44
N ASP A 12 -2.73 18.70 -32.45
CA ASP A 12 -3.73 19.29 -31.53
C ASP A 12 -5.15 18.71 -31.69
N ASN A 13 -5.34 17.64 -32.48
CA ASN A 13 -6.64 17.04 -32.81
C ASN A 13 -7.00 15.83 -31.93
N SER A 14 -6.60 15.83 -30.65
CA SER A 14 -7.01 14.75 -29.74
C SER A 14 -8.48 14.93 -29.32
N TYR A 15 -9.41 14.22 -29.96
CA TYR A 15 -10.77 14.08 -29.45
C TYR A 15 -10.84 12.91 -28.46
N SER A 16 -11.75 13.00 -27.49
CA SER A 16 -11.94 11.97 -26.46
C SER A 16 -13.28 11.26 -26.66
N VAL A 17 -13.31 9.96 -26.39
CA VAL A 17 -14.50 9.10 -26.53
C VAL A 17 -14.73 8.37 -25.21
N ASP A 18 -15.99 8.29 -24.78
CA ASP A 18 -16.37 7.53 -23.59
C ASP A 18 -16.34 6.02 -23.84
N ILE A 19 -16.10 5.23 -22.79
CA ILE A 19 -16.04 3.77 -22.93
C ILE A 19 -17.34 3.20 -23.49
N SER A 20 -18.48 3.80 -23.12
CA SER A 20 -19.81 3.40 -23.60
C SER A 20 -20.01 3.64 -25.11
N GLU A 21 -19.16 4.46 -25.71
CA GLU A 21 -19.19 4.87 -27.12
C GLU A 21 -18.02 4.28 -27.92
N VAL A 22 -17.24 3.35 -27.32
CA VAL A 22 -16.14 2.69 -28.01
C VAL A 22 -16.66 1.75 -29.09
N ALA A 23 -16.17 1.94 -30.31
CA ALA A 23 -16.39 1.07 -31.45
C ALA A 23 -15.04 0.51 -31.96
N ASP A 24 -15.08 -0.52 -32.81
CA ASP A 24 -13.89 -1.18 -33.36
C ASP A 24 -12.89 -0.20 -33.99
N LEU A 25 -13.39 0.89 -34.59
CA LEU A 25 -12.56 1.92 -35.21
C LEU A 25 -11.67 2.68 -34.20
N HIS A 26 -12.05 2.73 -32.92
CA HIS A 26 -11.28 3.35 -31.85
C HIS A 26 -10.16 2.45 -31.31
N VAL A 27 -10.25 1.14 -31.56
CA VAL A 27 -9.27 0.16 -31.08
C VAL A 27 -8.07 0.12 -32.02
N ILE A 28 -6.87 0.01 -31.45
CA ILE A 28 -5.65 -0.26 -32.20
C ILE A 28 -5.57 -1.77 -32.41
N SER A 29 -5.68 -2.21 -33.66
CA SER A 29 -5.56 -3.61 -34.05
C SER A 29 -4.48 -3.74 -35.11
N TYR A 30 -3.61 -4.74 -34.95
CA TYR A 30 -2.55 -5.06 -35.90
C TYR A 30 -2.22 -6.54 -35.84
N GLU A 31 -1.78 -7.08 -36.96
CA GLU A 31 -1.24 -8.43 -37.08
C GLU A 31 0.28 -8.35 -37.25
N VAL A 32 1.06 -8.97 -36.35
CA VAL A 32 2.52 -8.82 -36.31
C VAL A 32 3.16 -9.15 -37.66
N GLU A 33 2.82 -10.31 -38.22
CA GLU A 33 3.41 -10.81 -39.47
C GLU A 33 3.06 -9.96 -40.69
N ARG A 34 1.85 -9.42 -40.73
CA ARG A 34 1.35 -8.70 -41.89
C ARG A 34 1.62 -7.20 -41.82
N ASP A 35 1.52 -6.63 -40.63
CA ASP A 35 1.44 -5.19 -40.45
C ASP A 35 2.73 -4.61 -39.84
N LEU A 36 3.43 -5.35 -38.96
CA LEU A 36 4.66 -4.88 -38.30
C LEU A 36 5.94 -5.41 -38.97
N ASN A 37 6.01 -6.70 -39.30
CA ASN A 37 7.23 -7.30 -39.84
C ASN A 37 7.69 -6.63 -41.15
N PRO A 38 6.82 -6.35 -42.14
CA PRO A 38 7.23 -5.63 -43.35
C PRO A 38 7.70 -4.20 -43.06
N LEU A 39 7.09 -3.54 -42.08
CA LEU A 39 7.46 -2.19 -41.65
C LEU A 39 8.85 -2.19 -41.01
N ILE A 40 9.13 -3.13 -40.11
CA ILE A 40 10.43 -3.25 -39.44
C ILE A 40 11.52 -3.61 -40.45
N LEU A 41 11.27 -4.62 -41.30
CA LEU A 41 12.25 -5.09 -42.29
C LEU A 41 12.57 -4.05 -43.36
N SER A 42 11.58 -3.25 -43.80
CA SER A 42 11.81 -2.17 -44.77
C SER A 42 12.62 -0.99 -44.22
N ASN A 43 12.82 -0.94 -42.90
CA ASN A 43 13.66 0.04 -42.21
C ASN A 43 14.89 -0.60 -41.56
N CYS A 44 15.24 -1.82 -41.97
CA CYS A 44 16.48 -2.51 -41.60
C CYS A 44 17.49 -2.39 -42.74
N GLN A 45 18.69 -1.90 -42.43
CA GLN A 45 19.82 -1.86 -43.34
C GLN A 45 20.78 -3.00 -43.00
N TYR A 46 21.18 -3.76 -44.01
CA TYR A 46 22.16 -4.83 -43.87
C TYR A 46 23.51 -4.32 -44.38
N GLN A 47 24.52 -4.32 -43.51
CA GLN A 47 25.89 -4.02 -43.89
C GLN A 47 26.73 -5.29 -43.72
N VAL A 48 27.36 -5.72 -44.81
CA VAL A 48 28.30 -6.84 -44.80
C VAL A 48 29.71 -6.29 -44.62
N GLN A 49 30.34 -6.57 -43.49
CA GLN A 49 31.72 -6.15 -43.24
C GLN A 49 32.70 -7.14 -43.87
N GLN A 50 33.87 -6.65 -44.31
CA GLN A 50 34.94 -7.50 -44.85
C GLN A 50 35.41 -8.47 -43.76
N GLY A 51 35.00 -9.73 -43.87
CA GLY A 51 35.17 -10.76 -42.85
C GLY A 51 33.98 -11.71 -42.73
N GLY A 52 32.83 -11.39 -43.35
CA GLY A 52 31.66 -12.26 -43.38
C GLY A 52 30.67 -12.05 -42.24
N GLU A 53 30.93 -11.09 -41.34
CA GLU A 53 29.97 -10.66 -40.32
C GLU A 53 28.97 -9.67 -40.93
N THR A 54 27.68 -10.04 -40.89
CA THR A 54 26.56 -9.20 -41.32
C THR A 54 26.03 -8.44 -40.12
N SER A 55 26.21 -7.12 -40.11
CA SER A 55 25.59 -6.24 -39.11
C SER A 55 24.23 -5.72 -39.61
N GLN A 56 23.25 -5.67 -38.72
CA GLN A 56 21.90 -5.15 -38.99
C GLN A 56 21.71 -3.85 -38.22
N GLU A 57 21.29 -2.79 -38.93
CA GLU A 57 20.99 -1.49 -38.34
C GLU A 57 19.54 -1.13 -38.60
N PHE A 58 18.80 -0.75 -37.55
CA PHE A 58 17.39 -0.39 -37.64
C PHE A 58 17.21 1.12 -37.48
N ASP A 59 16.50 1.75 -38.41
CA ASP A 59 16.06 3.13 -38.29
C ASP A 59 14.84 3.23 -37.37
N LEU A 60 15.10 3.23 -36.05
CA LEU A 60 14.08 3.26 -35.02
C LEU A 60 13.18 4.51 -35.11
N GLU A 61 13.72 5.65 -35.52
CA GLU A 61 12.94 6.88 -35.66
C GLU A 61 11.91 6.77 -36.78
N LYS A 62 12.30 6.19 -37.92
CA LYS A 62 11.41 5.99 -39.06
C LYS A 62 10.38 4.91 -38.78
N ILE A 63 10.76 3.83 -38.11
CA ILE A 63 9.84 2.79 -37.61
C ILE A 63 8.79 3.44 -36.69
N GLN A 64 9.23 4.25 -35.72
CA GLN A 64 8.33 4.93 -34.79
C GLN A 64 7.36 5.88 -35.50
N ARG A 65 7.84 6.67 -36.48
CA ARG A 65 6.99 7.57 -37.28
C ARG A 65 5.94 6.80 -38.08
N GLN A 66 6.34 5.70 -38.72
CA GLN A 66 5.41 4.88 -39.52
C GLN A 66 4.38 4.16 -38.65
N ILE A 67 4.77 3.64 -37.48
CA ILE A 67 3.83 3.05 -36.51
C ILE A 67 2.83 4.11 -36.02
N SER A 68 3.34 5.30 -35.67
CA SER A 68 2.50 6.39 -35.17
C SER A 68 1.48 6.83 -36.22
N SER A 69 1.90 7.06 -37.46
CA SER A 69 1.01 7.47 -38.54
C SER A 69 0.01 6.37 -38.91
N ARG A 70 0.44 5.11 -38.97
CA ARG A 70 -0.42 4.01 -39.44
C ARG A 70 -1.43 3.51 -38.39
N PHE A 71 -1.05 3.48 -37.12
CA PHE A 71 -1.87 2.83 -36.08
C PHE A 71 -2.42 3.80 -35.02
N LEU A 72 -1.74 4.93 -34.78
CA LEU A 72 -2.09 5.83 -33.68
C LEU A 72 -2.79 7.11 -34.15
N GLN A 73 -2.50 7.57 -35.37
CA GLN A 73 -3.07 8.80 -35.91
C GLN A 73 -4.61 8.70 -36.03
N GLY A 74 -5.31 9.73 -35.53
CA GLY A 74 -6.77 9.79 -35.52
C GLY A 74 -7.47 8.90 -34.48
N LYS A 75 -6.73 8.13 -33.67
CA LYS A 75 -7.31 7.35 -32.57
C LYS A 75 -7.70 8.26 -31.41
N PRO A 76 -8.93 8.13 -30.85
CA PRO A 76 -9.37 8.97 -29.75
C PRO A 76 -8.69 8.59 -28.44
N ARG A 77 -8.72 9.52 -27.50
CA ARG A 77 -8.42 9.22 -26.11
C ARG A 77 -9.66 8.64 -25.43
N LEU A 78 -9.52 7.48 -24.81
CA LEU A 78 -10.61 6.92 -24.01
C LEU A 78 -10.70 7.65 -22.67
N THR A 79 -11.87 8.16 -22.31
CA THR A 79 -12.13 8.62 -20.95
C THR A 79 -12.28 7.42 -20.03
N LEU A 80 -11.46 7.36 -18.98
CA LEU A 80 -11.44 6.25 -18.02
C LEU A 80 -12.65 6.26 -17.06
N LYS A 81 -13.68 7.07 -17.33
CA LYS A 81 -14.89 7.12 -16.51
C LYS A 81 -15.68 5.83 -16.71
N GLY A 82 -16.04 5.16 -15.62
CA GLY A 82 -16.84 3.93 -15.67
C GLY A 82 -16.09 2.66 -16.09
N ILE A 83 -14.79 2.73 -16.41
CA ILE A 83 -13.98 1.53 -16.63
C ILE A 83 -13.60 0.94 -15.26
N PRO A 84 -13.82 -0.36 -15.03
CA PRO A 84 -13.17 -1.05 -13.93
C PRO A 84 -11.64 -0.99 -14.11
N THR A 85 -11.00 -0.01 -13.51
CA THR A 85 -9.55 0.06 -13.47
C THR A 85 -9.04 -0.91 -12.42
N LEU A 86 -8.14 -1.80 -12.82
CA LEU A 86 -7.44 -2.65 -11.87
C LEU A 86 -6.56 -1.76 -10.98
N VAL A 87 -7.02 -1.51 -9.76
CA VAL A 87 -6.21 -0.88 -8.72
C VAL A 87 -5.46 -2.00 -8.02
N TYR A 88 -4.13 -1.99 -8.12
CA TYR A 88 -3.32 -2.94 -7.37
C TYR A 88 -3.51 -2.70 -5.87
N ARG A 89 -3.51 -3.77 -5.08
CA ARG A 89 -3.68 -3.69 -3.61
C ARG A 89 -2.70 -2.73 -2.94
N ARG A 90 -1.46 -2.69 -3.42
CA ARG A 90 -0.41 -1.79 -2.91
C ARG A 90 -0.77 -0.30 -3.02
N ASP A 91 -1.70 0.04 -3.92
CA ASP A 91 -2.17 1.39 -4.23
C ASP A 91 -3.54 1.67 -3.60
N TRP A 92 -4.07 0.76 -2.75
CA TRP A 92 -5.32 0.98 -2.05
C TRP A 92 -5.22 2.12 -1.04
N ASN A 93 -6.28 2.93 -0.99
CA ASN A 93 -6.47 3.89 0.06
C ASN A 93 -7.23 3.24 1.22
N TYR A 94 -6.49 2.70 2.19
CA TYR A 94 -7.08 2.06 3.38
C TYR A 94 -8.00 2.98 4.18
N GLU A 95 -7.77 4.30 4.19
CA GLU A 95 -8.66 5.24 4.89
C GLU A 95 -10.07 5.23 4.29
N HIS A 96 -10.16 5.22 2.95
CA HIS A 96 -11.44 5.10 2.26
C HIS A 96 -12.10 3.74 2.53
N LEU A 97 -11.32 2.65 2.51
CA LEU A 97 -11.83 1.32 2.83
C LEU A 97 -12.41 1.28 4.25
N PHE A 98 -11.72 1.86 5.23
CA PHE A 98 -12.15 1.91 6.62
C PHE A 98 -13.45 2.71 6.77
N MET A 99 -13.53 3.87 6.13
CA MET A 99 -14.75 4.67 6.11
C MET A 99 -15.93 3.90 5.48
N ASP A 100 -15.71 3.26 4.33
CA ASP A 100 -16.73 2.47 3.63
C ASP A 100 -17.22 1.28 4.46
N ILE A 101 -16.32 0.65 5.23
CA ILE A 101 -16.64 -0.45 6.14
C ILE A 101 -17.41 0.07 7.35
N LYS A 102 -16.93 1.12 8.03
CA LYS A 102 -17.60 1.73 9.20
C LYS A 102 -19.03 2.17 8.85
N ASN A 103 -19.25 2.63 7.63
CA ASN A 103 -20.58 3.02 7.12
C ASN A 103 -21.52 1.82 6.86
N LYS A 104 -20.98 0.62 6.64
CA LYS A 104 -21.76 -0.59 6.32
C LYS A 104 -21.91 -1.54 7.50
N MET A 105 -20.98 -1.55 8.45
CA MET A 105 -21.03 -2.41 9.62
C MET A 105 -20.31 -1.80 10.82
N ALA A 106 -20.83 -2.07 12.02
CA ALA A 106 -20.21 -1.65 13.27
C ALA A 106 -18.82 -2.27 13.44
N GLN A 107 -17.88 -1.50 14.00
CA GLN A 107 -16.51 -1.93 14.28
C GLN A 107 -16.22 -1.89 15.77
N SER A 108 -15.36 -2.79 16.25
CA SER A 108 -14.94 -2.86 17.64
C SER A 108 -13.46 -3.22 17.76
N SER A 109 -12.87 -2.88 18.90
CA SER A 109 -11.49 -3.20 19.24
C SER A 109 -11.23 -4.71 19.23
N LEU A 110 -10.00 -5.08 18.92
CA LEU A 110 -9.60 -6.49 18.89
C LEU A 110 -9.51 -7.05 20.33
N PRO A 111 -10.13 -8.20 20.65
CA PRO A 111 -10.04 -8.76 21.99
C PRO A 111 -8.61 -9.15 22.38
N ASN A 112 -8.23 -8.94 23.64
CA ASN A 112 -6.89 -9.30 24.14
C ASN A 112 -6.55 -10.79 23.91
N LEU A 113 -7.54 -11.68 24.02
CA LEU A 113 -7.39 -13.11 23.72
C LEU A 113 -7.06 -13.36 22.24
N ALA A 114 -7.61 -12.56 21.32
CA ALA A 114 -7.27 -12.64 19.90
C ALA A 114 -5.85 -12.13 19.67
N ILE A 115 -5.48 -10.99 20.27
CA ILE A 115 -4.11 -10.45 20.22
C ILE A 115 -3.09 -11.49 20.68
N SER A 116 -3.28 -12.10 21.86
CA SER A 116 -2.35 -13.10 22.39
C SER A 116 -2.26 -14.35 21.49
N THR A 117 -3.39 -14.78 20.92
CA THR A 117 -3.43 -15.93 20.01
C THR A 117 -2.66 -15.64 18.73
N ILE A 118 -2.88 -14.48 18.12
CA ILE A 118 -2.22 -14.08 16.88
C ILE A 118 -0.72 -13.89 17.12
N SER A 119 -0.32 -13.19 18.17
CA SER A 119 1.10 -13.03 18.54
C SER A 119 1.80 -14.37 18.76
N GLY A 120 1.11 -15.33 19.40
CA GLY A 120 1.66 -16.66 19.67
C GLY A 120 1.76 -17.55 18.43
N GLN A 121 0.83 -17.43 17.48
CA GLN A 121 0.79 -18.27 16.28
C GLN A 121 1.58 -17.70 15.10
N LEU A 122 1.59 -16.37 14.90
CA LEU A 122 2.26 -15.72 13.78
C LEU A 122 3.67 -15.25 14.16
N GLN A 123 4.56 -16.19 14.44
CA GLN A 123 5.90 -15.85 14.94
C GLN A 123 6.87 -15.44 13.84
N SER A 124 6.66 -15.86 12.59
CA SER A 124 7.56 -15.51 11.48
C SER A 124 7.07 -14.31 10.67
N TYR A 125 8.01 -13.65 9.98
CA TYR A 125 7.67 -12.58 9.04
C TYR A 125 6.78 -13.07 7.88
N SER A 126 6.98 -14.32 7.42
CA SER A 126 6.19 -14.91 6.34
C SER A 126 4.72 -15.08 6.76
N ASP A 127 4.49 -15.66 7.95
CA ASP A 127 3.14 -15.88 8.48
C ASP A 127 2.41 -14.56 8.67
N ALA A 128 3.11 -13.53 9.18
CA ALA A 128 2.54 -12.19 9.34
C ALA A 128 2.19 -11.53 7.98
N CYS A 129 2.99 -11.77 6.93
CA CYS A 129 2.70 -11.27 5.58
C CYS A 129 1.48 -11.96 4.97
N GLU A 130 1.38 -13.28 5.12
CA GLU A 130 0.24 -14.06 4.63
C GLU A 130 -1.06 -13.68 5.34
N ALA A 131 -1.02 -13.60 6.68
CA ALA A 131 -2.11 -13.11 7.49
C ALA A 131 -2.60 -11.73 7.07
N LEU A 132 -1.68 -10.76 6.98
CA LEU A 132 -2.06 -9.42 6.55
C LEU A 132 -2.63 -9.43 5.12
N SER A 133 -2.08 -10.21 4.20
CA SER A 133 -2.57 -10.33 2.83
C SER A 133 -4.03 -10.80 2.77
N ILE A 134 -4.41 -11.79 3.58
CA ILE A 134 -5.79 -12.28 3.68
C ILE A 134 -6.72 -11.20 4.24
N ILE A 135 -6.28 -10.50 5.29
CA ILE A 135 -7.07 -9.42 5.91
C ILE A 135 -7.23 -8.25 4.95
N GLU A 136 -6.21 -7.87 4.21
CA GLU A 136 -6.32 -6.84 3.17
C GLU A 136 -7.35 -7.26 2.12
N ILE A 137 -7.27 -8.47 1.56
CA ILE A 137 -8.30 -8.94 0.60
C ILE A 137 -9.70 -8.80 1.21
N THR A 138 -9.87 -9.28 2.44
CA THR A 138 -11.13 -9.26 3.17
C THR A 138 -11.66 -7.83 3.34
N LEU A 139 -10.80 -6.86 3.69
CA LEU A 139 -11.17 -5.43 3.75
C LEU A 139 -11.73 -4.92 2.43
N GLY A 140 -11.14 -5.28 1.29
CA GLY A 140 -11.61 -4.83 -0.03
C GLY A 140 -12.99 -5.36 -0.40
N PHE A 141 -13.32 -6.59 0.00
CA PHE A 141 -14.66 -7.14 -0.17
C PHE A 141 -15.67 -6.48 0.78
N LEU A 142 -15.31 -6.33 2.05
CA LEU A 142 -16.18 -5.72 3.06
C LEU A 142 -16.44 -4.24 2.80
N SER A 143 -15.47 -3.50 2.26
CA SER A 143 -15.69 -2.10 1.87
C SER A 143 -16.71 -1.99 0.75
N THR A 144 -16.82 -3.00 -0.13
CA THR A 144 -17.75 -3.00 -1.26
C THR A 144 -19.12 -3.52 -0.85
N ALA A 145 -19.16 -4.71 -0.23
CA ALA A 145 -20.38 -5.46 0.03
C ALA A 145 -20.92 -5.33 1.47
N GLY A 146 -20.10 -4.87 2.42
CA GLY A 146 -20.41 -4.99 3.84
C GLY A 146 -20.38 -6.44 4.31
N GLY A 147 -20.92 -6.68 5.50
CA GLY A 147 -21.03 -8.01 6.11
C GLY A 147 -21.75 -7.94 7.46
N ASP A 148 -22.08 -9.09 8.03
CA ASP A 148 -22.61 -9.17 9.40
C ASP A 148 -21.45 -9.01 10.41
N PRO A 149 -21.42 -7.93 11.22
CA PRO A 149 -20.34 -7.73 12.20
C PRO A 149 -20.23 -8.86 13.23
N GLY A 150 -21.26 -9.67 13.46
CA GLY A 150 -21.23 -10.85 14.33
C GLY A 150 -20.66 -12.12 13.69
N MET A 151 -20.50 -12.14 12.36
CA MET A 151 -20.01 -13.31 11.64
C MET A 151 -18.54 -13.60 11.98
N ASP A 152 -18.25 -14.89 12.17
CA ASP A 152 -16.89 -15.37 12.36
C ASP A 152 -16.02 -15.08 11.12
N LEU A 153 -14.81 -14.60 11.36
CA LEU A 153 -13.93 -14.18 10.28
C LEU A 153 -13.50 -15.36 9.40
N ASN A 154 -13.25 -16.54 9.98
CA ASN A 154 -12.85 -17.72 9.20
C ASN A 154 -14.00 -18.20 8.33
N VAL A 155 -15.23 -18.22 8.86
CA VAL A 155 -16.43 -18.58 8.09
C VAL A 155 -16.58 -17.65 6.88
N TYR A 156 -16.37 -16.34 7.04
CA TYR A 156 -16.44 -15.41 5.91
C TYR A 156 -15.35 -15.69 4.86
N ILE A 157 -14.11 -15.93 5.29
CA ILE A 157 -12.98 -16.18 4.39
C ILE A 157 -13.17 -17.50 3.61
N GLU A 158 -13.60 -18.56 4.29
CA GLU A 158 -13.75 -19.90 3.71
C GLU A 158 -15.03 -20.03 2.88
N GLU A 159 -16.18 -19.60 3.40
CA GLU A 159 -17.48 -19.89 2.77
C GLU A 159 -17.93 -18.79 1.80
N VAL A 160 -17.64 -17.52 2.12
CA VAL A 160 -18.08 -16.37 1.30
C VAL A 160 -17.03 -16.00 0.28
N LEU A 161 -15.79 -15.76 0.72
CA LEU A 161 -14.69 -15.41 -0.19
C LEU A 161 -14.15 -16.62 -0.94
N ARG A 162 -14.44 -17.85 -0.48
CA ARG A 162 -13.98 -19.11 -1.07
C ARG A 162 -12.46 -19.14 -1.24
N MET A 163 -11.73 -18.59 -0.27
CA MET A 163 -10.26 -18.62 -0.26
C MET A 163 -9.80 -20.02 0.16
N CYS A 164 -9.05 -20.72 -0.70
CA CYS A 164 -8.72 -22.14 -0.57
C CYS A 164 -7.85 -22.51 0.66
N ASP A 165 -7.72 -23.82 0.89
CA ASP A 165 -6.98 -24.52 1.97
C ASP A 165 -5.52 -24.06 2.22
N GLN A 166 -4.88 -23.35 1.30
CA GLN A 166 -3.52 -22.82 1.49
C GLN A 166 -3.44 -21.85 2.68
N THR A 167 -4.57 -21.31 3.14
CA THR A 167 -4.66 -20.36 4.26
C THR A 167 -4.93 -21.02 5.61
N ALA A 168 -5.11 -22.34 5.66
CA ALA A 168 -5.60 -23.06 6.85
C ALA A 168 -4.73 -22.87 8.11
N GLN A 169 -3.41 -22.70 7.94
CA GLN A 169 -2.51 -22.47 9.07
C GLN A 169 -2.74 -21.09 9.70
N VAL A 170 -2.99 -20.08 8.87
CA VAL A 170 -3.19 -18.69 9.30
C VAL A 170 -4.60 -18.48 9.87
N LEU A 171 -5.61 -19.16 9.33
CA LEU A 171 -6.99 -19.09 9.83
C LEU A 171 -7.11 -19.53 11.30
N LYS A 172 -6.24 -20.42 11.78
CA LYS A 172 -6.20 -20.78 13.21
C LYS A 172 -5.90 -19.58 14.10
N ALA A 173 -5.12 -18.61 13.62
CA ALA A 173 -4.79 -17.40 14.37
C ALA A 173 -6.00 -16.47 14.50
N PHE A 174 -6.93 -16.55 13.56
CA PHE A 174 -8.14 -15.72 13.51
C PHE A 174 -9.37 -16.35 14.18
N SER A 175 -9.23 -17.52 14.81
CA SER A 175 -10.32 -18.26 15.48
C SER A 175 -11.09 -17.51 16.56
N ARG A 176 -10.61 -16.34 16.99
CA ARG A 176 -11.25 -15.45 17.96
C ARG A 176 -11.66 -14.11 17.36
N CYS A 177 -11.68 -14.01 16.03
CA CYS A 177 -11.99 -12.79 15.29
C CYS A 177 -13.36 -12.89 14.61
N GLN A 178 -13.99 -11.72 14.46
CA GLN A 178 -15.28 -11.54 13.80
C GLN A 178 -15.14 -10.36 12.85
N LEU A 179 -16.07 -10.18 11.92
CA LEU A 179 -15.99 -9.10 10.93
C LEU A 179 -15.95 -7.69 11.56
N ARG A 180 -16.55 -7.51 12.74
CA ARG A 180 -16.43 -6.24 13.51
C ARG A 180 -15.00 -5.87 13.92
N HIS A 181 -14.07 -6.83 13.93
CA HIS A 181 -12.68 -6.60 14.34
C HIS A 181 -11.75 -6.29 13.16
N ILE A 182 -12.24 -6.28 11.92
CA ILE A 182 -11.38 -6.34 10.73
C ILE A 182 -10.40 -5.17 10.61
N ILE A 183 -10.82 -3.94 10.97
CA ILE A 183 -9.95 -2.75 10.91
C ILE A 183 -8.87 -2.84 12.01
N ALA A 184 -9.26 -3.13 13.25
CA ALA A 184 -8.31 -3.30 14.36
C ALA A 184 -7.33 -4.46 14.10
N LEU A 185 -7.80 -5.53 13.45
CA LEU A 185 -6.98 -6.66 13.06
C LEU A 185 -5.96 -6.27 11.97
N TRP A 186 -6.35 -5.46 10.99
CA TRP A 186 -5.41 -4.92 10.01
C TRP A 186 -4.33 -4.04 10.69
N GLN A 187 -4.73 -3.14 11.59
CA GLN A 187 -3.81 -2.26 12.31
C GLN A 187 -2.76 -3.09 13.07
N PHE A 188 -3.25 -4.09 13.80
CA PHE A 188 -2.42 -5.01 14.56
C PHE A 188 -1.47 -5.83 13.68
N LEU A 189 -1.97 -6.47 12.61
CA LEU A 189 -1.14 -7.30 11.73
C LEU A 189 -0.14 -6.46 10.93
N SER A 190 -0.48 -5.24 10.54
CA SER A 190 0.43 -4.33 9.85
C SER A 190 1.61 -3.96 10.74
N ALA A 191 1.33 -3.62 12.01
CA ALA A 191 2.37 -3.34 13.00
C ALA A 191 3.19 -4.59 13.30
N HIS A 192 2.54 -5.73 13.54
CA HIS A 192 3.19 -7.01 13.83
C HIS A 192 4.13 -7.47 12.70
N LYS A 193 3.70 -7.36 11.43
CA LYS A 193 4.56 -7.62 10.27
C LYS A 193 5.83 -6.75 10.30
N SER A 194 5.68 -5.48 10.66
CA SER A 194 6.80 -4.53 10.74
C SER A 194 7.72 -4.84 11.92
N GLU A 195 7.17 -5.27 13.06
CA GLU A 195 7.94 -5.75 14.21
C GLU A 195 8.77 -6.98 13.83
N GLN A 196 8.18 -7.98 13.15
CA GLN A 196 8.92 -9.17 12.70
C GLN A 196 10.05 -8.82 11.74
N ARG A 197 9.82 -7.84 10.86
CA ARG A 197 10.85 -7.36 9.93
C ARG A 197 11.98 -6.64 10.63
N LEU A 198 11.67 -5.88 11.69
CA LEU A 198 12.66 -5.22 12.53
C LEU A 198 13.59 -6.24 13.19
N ARG A 199 13.03 -7.33 13.73
CA ARG A 199 13.80 -8.43 14.36
C ARG A 199 14.76 -9.12 13.41
N LEU A 200 14.45 -9.13 12.11
CA LEU A 200 15.33 -9.64 11.06
C LEU A 200 16.43 -8.65 10.64
N ASN A 201 16.56 -7.51 11.33
CA ASN A 201 17.45 -6.40 10.99
C ASN A 201 17.28 -5.94 9.53
N LYS A 202 16.04 -6.01 9.01
CA LYS A 202 15.72 -5.56 7.66
C LYS A 202 15.15 -4.14 7.72
N GLU A 203 15.48 -3.36 6.70
CA GLU A 203 14.99 -2.01 6.54
C GLU A 203 13.44 -1.97 6.51
N LEU A 204 12.89 -1.11 7.37
CA LEU A 204 11.46 -0.80 7.49
C LEU A 204 11.10 0.43 6.65
N PHE A 205 9.81 0.56 6.32
CA PHE A 205 9.25 1.80 5.76
C PHE A 205 10.01 2.35 4.54
N ARG A 206 10.45 1.45 3.63
CA ARG A 206 11.20 1.82 2.42
C ARG A 206 10.50 2.87 1.56
N GLU A 207 9.18 2.81 1.53
CA GLU A 207 8.31 3.65 0.71
C GLU A 207 8.08 5.05 1.32
N ILE A 208 8.55 5.30 2.55
CA ILE A 208 8.43 6.58 3.24
C ILE A 208 9.64 7.46 2.93
N ASP A 209 9.38 8.76 2.77
CA ASP A 209 10.42 9.76 2.50
C ASP A 209 11.49 9.80 3.61
N VAL A 210 12.72 10.13 3.22
CA VAL A 210 13.87 10.20 4.13
C VAL A 210 13.72 11.30 5.19
N GLN A 211 12.93 12.36 4.91
CA GLN A 211 12.69 13.45 5.86
C GLN A 211 11.98 13.02 7.15
N TYR A 212 11.35 11.83 7.18
CA TYR A 212 10.69 11.26 8.37
C TYR A 212 11.55 10.21 9.09
N LYS A 213 12.82 10.05 8.67
CA LYS A 213 13.74 9.00 9.16
C LYS A 213 14.94 9.60 9.90
N GLU A 214 14.83 10.82 10.42
CA GLU A 214 15.89 11.41 11.23
C GLU A 214 16.08 10.63 12.53
N GLU A 215 17.34 10.38 12.88
CA GLU A 215 17.67 9.73 14.13
C GLU A 215 17.45 10.66 15.32
N LEU A 216 16.91 10.11 16.41
CA LEU A 216 16.69 10.87 17.62
C LEU A 216 18.01 11.22 18.30
N SER A 217 18.11 12.46 18.78
CA SER A 217 19.20 12.89 19.65
C SER A 217 19.26 12.04 20.93
N THR A 218 20.44 11.95 21.55
CA THR A 218 20.61 11.22 22.82
C THR A 218 19.72 11.75 23.94
N GLN A 219 19.41 13.06 23.93
CA GLN A 219 18.46 13.68 24.85
C GLN A 219 17.03 13.18 24.58
N HIS A 220 16.56 13.22 23.34
CA HIS A 220 15.21 12.80 22.99
C HIS A 220 14.99 11.29 23.20
N GLN A 221 16.02 10.47 22.98
CA GLN A 221 15.96 9.03 23.31
C GLN A 221 15.74 8.79 24.80
N ARG A 222 16.34 9.60 25.69
CA ARG A 222 16.14 9.49 27.14
C ARG A 222 14.72 9.87 27.54
N LEU A 223 14.22 11.00 27.01
CA LEU A 223 12.85 11.46 27.27
C LEU A 223 11.81 10.44 26.80
N LEU A 224 11.98 9.94 25.56
CA LEU A 224 11.14 8.87 25.03
C LEU A 224 11.22 7.60 25.88
N GLY A 225 12.42 7.23 26.34
CA GLY A 225 12.63 6.06 27.20
C GLY A 225 11.83 6.12 28.50
N THR A 226 11.62 7.30 29.09
CA THR A 226 10.76 7.49 30.27
C THR A 226 9.30 7.20 29.93
N PHE A 227 8.77 7.82 28.87
CA PHE A 227 7.40 7.58 28.39
C PHE A 227 7.14 6.11 28.06
N LEU A 228 8.06 5.45 27.35
CA LEU A 228 7.90 4.04 26.95
C LEU A 228 7.97 3.05 28.12
N ASN A 229 8.28 3.48 29.35
CA ASN A 229 8.21 2.63 30.54
C ASN A 229 6.80 2.58 31.14
N GLU A 230 5.90 3.47 30.73
CA GLU A 230 4.54 3.53 31.26
C GLU A 230 3.62 2.45 30.66
N ALA A 231 2.39 2.39 31.18
CA ALA A 231 1.33 1.58 30.60
C ALA A 231 0.90 2.18 29.25
N GLY A 232 0.40 1.35 28.32
CA GLY A 232 -0.10 1.83 27.02
C GLY A 232 0.90 1.80 25.85
N LEU A 233 2.10 1.26 26.03
CA LEU A 233 3.10 1.08 24.96
C LEU A 233 2.51 0.42 23.69
N ASP A 234 1.72 -0.64 23.86
CA ASP A 234 1.16 -1.38 22.73
C ASP A 234 0.17 -0.53 21.92
N ALA A 235 -0.73 0.18 22.61
CA ALA A 235 -1.70 1.07 21.96
C ALA A 235 -0.99 2.23 21.24
N PHE A 236 -0.04 2.89 21.91
CA PHE A 236 0.78 3.93 21.31
C PHE A 236 1.50 3.45 20.04
N LEU A 237 2.10 2.26 20.10
CA LEU A 237 2.83 1.69 18.96
C LEU A 237 1.90 1.42 17.77
N LEU A 238 0.68 0.94 18.02
CA LEU A 238 -0.33 0.69 16.98
C LEU A 238 -0.81 2.01 16.33
N GLU A 239 -1.08 3.04 17.14
CA GLU A 239 -1.51 4.36 16.67
C GLU A 239 -0.43 5.04 15.82
N LEU A 240 0.81 5.04 16.32
CA LEU A 240 1.95 5.57 15.57
C LEU A 240 2.17 4.78 14.28
N HIS A 241 2.06 3.44 14.32
CA HIS A 241 2.21 2.59 13.14
C HIS A 241 1.19 2.94 12.05
N GLU A 242 -0.07 3.04 12.44
CA GLU A 242 -1.16 3.35 11.52
C GLU A 242 -0.96 4.70 10.84
N MET A 243 -0.68 5.75 11.63
CA MET A 243 -0.42 7.09 11.11
C MET A 243 0.72 7.08 10.09
N ILE A 244 1.83 6.41 10.42
CA ILE A 244 2.99 6.27 9.53
C ILE A 244 2.58 5.60 8.21
N VAL A 245 1.86 4.47 8.27
CA VAL A 245 1.50 3.69 7.06
C VAL A 245 0.47 4.41 6.20
N LEU A 246 -0.51 5.08 6.81
CA LEU A 246 -1.62 5.69 6.08
C LEU A 246 -1.30 7.08 5.54
N LYS A 247 -0.54 7.89 6.29
CA LYS A 247 -0.32 9.30 5.95
C LYS A 247 1.02 9.56 5.27
N LEU A 248 2.06 8.80 5.61
CA LEU A 248 3.41 9.07 5.14
C LEU A 248 3.83 8.23 3.91
N LYS A 249 2.95 7.35 3.41
CA LYS A 249 3.22 6.52 2.24
C LYS A 249 2.80 7.18 0.92
N GLY A 250 3.68 7.13 -0.08
CA GLY A 250 3.38 7.51 -1.46
C GLY A 250 3.47 9.02 -1.77
N PRO A 251 3.25 9.44 -3.03
CA PRO A 251 3.48 10.82 -3.47
C PRO A 251 2.53 11.86 -2.85
N ARG A 252 1.44 11.43 -2.21
CA ARG A 252 0.53 12.29 -1.44
C ARG A 252 1.09 12.68 -0.06
N ALA A 253 2.08 11.94 0.44
CA ALA A 253 2.68 12.18 1.76
C ALA A 253 3.33 13.57 1.87
N ALA A 254 3.91 14.07 0.77
CA ALA A 254 4.61 15.36 0.70
C ALA A 254 3.75 16.56 1.11
N ASN A 255 2.42 16.43 1.12
CA ASN A 255 1.49 17.52 1.45
C ASN A 255 0.67 17.27 2.73
N SER A 256 0.84 16.13 3.41
CA SER A 256 -0.06 15.74 4.51
C SER A 256 0.43 16.21 5.88
N PHE A 257 1.70 15.95 6.22
CA PHE A 257 2.32 16.37 7.47
C PHE A 257 3.65 17.08 7.21
N ASN A 258 3.94 18.11 7.98
CA ASN A 258 5.25 18.77 7.91
C ASN A 258 6.24 18.03 8.84
N PRO A 259 7.46 17.67 8.37
CA PRO A 259 8.46 17.01 9.22
C PRO A 259 8.86 17.81 10.47
N ASN A 260 8.71 19.15 10.44
CA ASN A 260 9.06 20.03 11.55
C ASN A 260 7.93 20.21 12.58
N TRP A 261 6.77 19.57 12.40
CA TRP A 261 5.70 19.59 13.38
C TRP A 261 5.99 18.67 14.57
N SER A 262 5.40 18.98 15.72
CA SER A 262 5.46 18.10 16.88
C SER A 262 4.80 16.75 16.55
N LEU A 263 5.50 15.66 16.83
CA LEU A 263 4.96 14.32 16.67
C LEU A 263 3.77 14.08 17.62
N LYS A 264 3.83 14.66 18.82
CA LYS A 264 2.77 14.58 19.83
C LYS A 264 1.45 15.13 19.27
N ASP A 265 1.46 16.41 18.91
CA ASP A 265 0.26 17.13 18.48
C ASP A 265 -0.29 16.53 17.19
N THR A 266 0.60 16.12 16.27
CA THR A 266 0.20 15.46 15.03
C THR A 266 -0.49 14.13 15.30
N LEU A 267 0.04 13.31 16.22
CA LEU A 267 -0.56 12.02 16.57
C LEU A 267 -1.88 12.17 17.32
N VAL A 268 -1.97 13.12 18.26
CA VAL A 268 -3.21 13.43 18.98
C VAL A 268 -4.29 13.91 18.00
N SER A 269 -3.96 14.89 17.16
CA SER A 269 -4.87 15.38 16.13
C SER A 269 -5.29 14.27 15.15
N TYR A 270 -4.37 13.38 14.79
CA TYR A 270 -4.69 12.22 13.96
C TYR A 270 -5.73 11.29 14.62
N MET A 271 -5.57 10.96 15.90
CA MET A 271 -6.51 10.12 16.65
C MET A 271 -7.91 10.77 16.74
N GLU A 272 -7.97 12.09 16.95
CA GLU A 272 -9.23 12.86 16.94
C GLU A 272 -9.97 12.74 15.60
N THR A 273 -9.25 12.82 14.47
CA THR A 273 -9.90 12.78 13.14
C THR A 273 -10.57 11.44 12.80
N LYS A 274 -10.23 10.36 13.51
CA LYS A 274 -10.76 9.01 13.24
C LYS A 274 -11.73 8.50 14.32
N ASP A 275 -12.17 9.38 15.22
CA ASP A 275 -13.01 9.09 16.39
C ASP A 275 -12.43 7.96 17.27
N SER A 276 -11.11 7.96 17.46
CA SER A 276 -10.43 7.02 18.35
C SER A 276 -10.26 7.64 19.74
N ASP A 277 -10.26 6.80 20.77
CA ASP A 277 -9.94 7.25 22.13
C ASP A 277 -8.51 7.80 22.16
N ILE A 278 -8.36 9.06 22.56
CA ILE A 278 -7.05 9.69 22.74
C ILE A 278 -6.37 9.01 23.93
N LEU A 279 -5.13 8.56 23.71
CA LEU A 279 -4.30 8.01 24.77
C LEU A 279 -3.86 9.15 25.70
N SER A 280 -4.44 9.21 26.90
CA SER A 280 -4.17 10.24 27.90
C SER A 280 -2.67 10.37 28.24
N GLU A 281 -1.94 9.26 28.17
CA GLU A 281 -0.51 9.16 28.40
C GLU A 281 0.27 9.90 27.29
N VAL A 282 -0.18 9.82 26.04
CA VAL A 282 0.45 10.53 24.91
C VAL A 282 0.25 12.04 25.09
N GLU A 283 -0.96 12.47 25.44
CA GLU A 283 -1.27 13.88 25.63
C GLU A 283 -0.51 14.51 26.82
N SER A 284 -0.37 13.75 27.92
CA SER A 284 0.21 14.29 29.15
C SER A 284 1.73 14.13 29.28
N GLN A 285 2.33 13.10 28.66
CA GLN A 285 3.71 12.70 28.96
C GLN A 285 4.61 12.57 27.73
N PHE A 286 4.05 12.47 26.52
CA PHE A 286 4.90 12.34 25.34
C PHE A 286 5.74 13.61 25.15
N PRO A 287 7.06 13.50 24.85
CA PRO A 287 7.93 14.67 24.74
C PRO A 287 7.52 15.58 23.56
N GLU A 288 7.27 16.86 23.85
CA GLU A 288 6.80 17.85 22.86
C GLU A 288 7.87 18.20 21.82
N GLU A 289 9.13 18.08 22.19
CA GLU A 289 10.29 18.43 21.37
C GLU A 289 10.59 17.39 20.27
N ILE A 290 9.97 16.22 20.32
CA ILE A 290 10.14 15.18 19.30
C ILE A 290 9.30 15.55 18.08
N LEU A 291 9.98 15.70 16.94
CA LEU A 291 9.37 16.11 15.69
C LEU A 291 8.90 14.91 14.85
N MET A 292 8.00 15.20 13.91
CA MET A 292 7.55 14.27 12.88
C MET A 292 8.70 13.70 12.05
N SER A 293 9.80 14.45 11.88
CA SER A 293 11.01 14.00 11.19
C SER A 293 11.66 12.77 11.82
N SER A 294 11.41 12.49 13.10
CA SER A 294 11.95 11.34 13.83
C SER A 294 10.92 10.23 14.10
N CYS A 295 9.72 10.28 13.51
CA CYS A 295 8.62 9.36 13.84
C CYS A 295 8.98 7.88 13.59
N ILE A 296 9.77 7.59 12.54
CA ILE A 296 10.23 6.23 12.26
C ILE A 296 11.21 5.74 13.33
N SER A 297 12.12 6.59 13.81
CA SER A 297 13.05 6.23 14.87
C SER A 297 12.32 6.03 16.21
N VAL A 298 11.32 6.86 16.52
CA VAL A 298 10.43 6.66 17.68
C VAL A 298 9.74 5.29 17.61
N TRP A 299 9.16 4.95 16.45
CA TRP A 299 8.49 3.67 16.25
C TRP A 299 9.43 2.48 16.46
N LYS A 300 10.66 2.54 15.92
CA LYS A 300 11.68 1.49 16.09
C LYS A 300 12.07 1.28 17.55
N ILE A 301 12.25 2.36 18.32
CA ILE A 301 12.61 2.28 19.74
C ILE A 301 11.45 1.68 20.54
N ALA A 302 10.22 2.12 20.28
CA ALA A 302 9.02 1.57 20.93
C ALA A 302 8.82 0.07 20.62
N ALA A 303 8.97 -0.34 19.35
CA ALA A 303 8.89 -1.74 18.93
C ALA A 303 9.99 -2.60 19.58
N THR A 304 11.23 -2.11 19.64
CA THR A 304 12.33 -2.80 20.34
C THR A 304 12.04 -2.94 21.83
N ARG A 305 11.51 -1.88 22.47
CA ARG A 305 11.15 -1.91 23.88
C ARG A 305 10.05 -2.92 24.20
N LYS A 306 9.05 -3.03 23.33
CA LYS A 306 7.99 -4.04 23.41
C LYS A 306 8.57 -5.46 23.33
N TRP A 307 9.48 -5.70 22.39
CA TRP A 307 10.17 -6.99 22.26
C TRP A 307 11.00 -7.35 23.50
N ASP A 308 11.72 -6.39 24.06
CA ASP A 308 12.51 -6.59 25.28
C ASP A 308 11.63 -6.97 26.49
N ARG A 309 10.40 -6.45 26.57
CA ARG A 309 9.43 -6.82 27.63
C ARG A 309 8.89 -8.24 27.45
N GLN A 310 8.72 -8.70 26.21
CA GLN A 310 8.21 -10.04 25.89
C GLN A 310 9.28 -11.14 26.02
N SER A 311 10.55 -10.77 25.92
CA SER A 311 11.69 -11.70 26.00
C SER A 311 12.23 -11.92 27.42
N ARG A 312 11.64 -11.26 28.42
CA ARG A 312 11.96 -11.38 29.85
C ARG A 312 10.99 -12.34 30.53
#